data_AF-A0A3D4CJ79-F1
#
_entry.id   AF-A0A3D4CJ79-F1
#
_cell.length_a   1.000
_cell.length_b   1.000
_cell.length_c   1.000
_cell.angle_alpha   90.00
_cell.angle_beta   90.00
_cell.angle_gamma   90.00
#
_symmetry.space_group_name_H-M   'P 1'
#
loop_
_entity.id
_entity.type
_entity.pdbx_description
1 polymer ?
#
loop_
_entity_poly.entity_id
_entity_poly.type
_entity_poly.pdbx_seq_one_letter_code
_entity_poly.pdbx_strand_id
1 'polypeptide(L)' 'MKVKTILVSQPKPQTEKSPYFDLAKKCKVKIDFRPFIHVEGVSAKEFRKQKITIKDFDSVIFTSKSAVDH' A
#
# COMPACT_ATOMS: atom_id res chain seq x y z
N MET A 1 -21.94 -23.08 4.37
CA MET A 1 -20.54 -23.39 3.99
C MET A 1 -19.60 -22.70 4.97
N LYS A 2 -18.55 -23.38 5.49
CA LYS A 2 -17.49 -22.75 6.28
C LYS A 2 -16.35 -22.31 5.36
N VAL A 3 -15.92 -21.05 5.47
CA VAL A 3 -14.75 -20.52 4.75
C VAL A 3 -13.49 -21.16 5.33
N LYS A 4 -12.59 -21.66 4.47
CA LYS A 4 -11.35 -22.35 4.87
C LYS A 4 -10.09 -21.51 4.59
N THR A 5 -10.15 -20.64 3.58
CA THR A 5 -9.01 -19.89 3.04
C THR A 5 -9.43 -18.47 2.70
N ILE A 6 -8.59 -17.49 3.03
CA ILE A 6 -8.77 -16.07 2.72
C ILE A 6 -7.52 -15.57 1.98
N LEU A 7 -7.72 -14.87 0.86
CA LEU A 7 -6.65 -14.19 0.14
C LEU A 7 -6.66 -12.70 0.54
N VAL A 8 -5.52 -12.18 0.93
CA VAL A 8 -5.32 -10.77 1.27
C VAL A 8 -4.42 -10.14 0.20
N SER A 9 -4.92 -9.10 -0.46
CA SER A 9 -4.22 -8.41 -1.57
C SER A 9 -3.10 -7.47 -1.13
N GLN A 10 -2.88 -7.34 0.18
CA GLN A 10 -1.85 -6.52 0.80
C GLN A 10 -0.54 -7.31 1.01
N PRO A 11 0.62 -6.64 1.10
CA PRO A 11 1.86 -7.31 1.46
C PRO A 11 1.77 -7.96 2.85
N LYS A 12 2.56 -9.03 3.03
CA LYS A 12 2.61 -9.73 4.30
C LYS A 12 3.09 -8.75 5.39
N PRO A 13 2.36 -8.61 6.52
CA PRO A 13 2.80 -7.80 7.64
C PRO A 13 4.17 -8.27 8.14
N GLN A 14 5.09 -7.33 8.37
CA GLN A 14 6.43 -7.65 8.91
C GLN A 14 6.40 -7.90 10.42
N THR A 15 5.40 -7.37 11.11
CA THR A 15 5.25 -7.48 12.56
C THR A 15 4.31 -8.65 12.92
N GLU A 16 4.68 -9.40 13.95
CA GLU A 16 3.89 -10.55 14.43
C GLU A 16 2.53 -10.14 15.04
N LYS A 17 2.35 -8.86 15.39
CA LYS A 17 1.10 -8.29 15.95
C LYS A 17 0.09 -7.87 14.89
N SER A 18 0.02 -8.56 13.75
CA SER A 18 -0.97 -8.23 12.73
C SER A 18 -2.34 -8.82 13.07
N PRO A 19 -3.45 -8.06 12.92
CA PRO A 19 -4.82 -8.57 13.13
C PRO A 19 -5.15 -9.82 12.31
N TYR A 20 -4.51 -9.97 11.14
CA TYR A 20 -4.70 -11.14 10.28
C TYR A 20 -4.22 -12.44 10.93
N PHE A 21 -3.11 -12.42 11.68
CA PHE A 21 -2.61 -13.63 12.35
C PHE A 21 -3.55 -14.07 13.48
N ASP A 22 -4.14 -13.13 14.21
CA ASP A 22 -5.12 -13.41 15.24
C ASP A 22 -6.43 -13.94 14.64
N LEU A 23 -6.88 -13.38 13.52
CA LEU A 23 -8.04 -13.85 12.77
C LEU A 23 -7.85 -15.29 12.28
N ALA A 24 -6.68 -15.60 11.71
CA ALA A 24 -6.34 -16.94 11.24
C ALA A 24 -6.43 -17.97 12.37
N LYS A 25 -5.89 -17.63 13.55
CA LYS A 25 -5.93 -18.49 14.76
C LYS A 25 -7.35 -18.67 15.31
N LYS A 26 -8.09 -17.57 15.51
CA LYS A 26 -9.43 -17.60 16.11
C LYS A 26 -10.44 -18.34 15.25
N CYS A 27 -10.41 -18.10 13.93
CA CYS A 27 -11.37 -18.69 12.99
C CYS A 27 -10.87 -20.00 12.36
N LYS A 28 -9.64 -20.43 12.67
CA LYS A 28 -8.97 -21.60 12.06
C LYS A 28 -9.02 -21.56 10.52
N VAL A 29 -8.69 -20.40 9.96
CA VAL A 29 -8.65 -20.16 8.50
C VAL A 29 -7.22 -19.91 8.05
N LYS A 30 -6.88 -20.38 6.85
CA LYS A 30 -5.59 -20.08 6.23
C LYS A 30 -5.67 -18.70 5.56
N ILE A 31 -4.65 -17.86 5.77
CA ILE A 31 -4.54 -16.55 5.11
C ILE A 31 -3.33 -16.57 4.19
N ASP A 32 -3.56 -16.30 2.91
CA ASP A 32 -2.52 -16.13 1.90
C ASP A 32 -2.39 -14.64 1.56
N PHE A 33 -1.18 -14.09 1.65
CA PHE A 33 -0.89 -12.69 1.31
C PHE A 33 -0.29 -12.61 -0.08
N ARG A 34 -0.91 -11.82 -0.97
CA ARG A 34 -0.41 -11.60 -2.32
C ARG A 34 -0.58 -10.12 -2.68
N PRO A 35 0.50 -9.32 -2.71
CA PRO A 35 0.42 -7.93 -3.12
C PRO A 35 -0.08 -7.85 -4.55
N PHE A 36 -1.18 -7.13 -4.79
CA PHE A 36 -1.68 -6.89 -6.14
C PHE A 36 -1.18 -5.56 -6.72
N ILE A 37 -0.72 -4.68 -5.85
CA ILE A 37 -0.29 -3.33 -6.21
C ILE A 37 1.21 -3.24 -6.01
N HIS A 38 1.90 -2.78 -7.04
CA HIS A 38 3.30 -2.39 -6.99
C HIS A 38 3.39 -0.88 -7.15
N VAL A 39 4.18 -0.22 -6.30
CA VAL A 39 4.40 1.21 -6.37
C VAL A 39 5.75 1.42 -7.06
N GLU A 40 5.73 2.10 -8.20
CA GLU A 40 6.92 2.51 -8.93
C GLU A 40 7.11 4.01 -8.82
N GLY A 41 8.34 4.44 -8.55
CA GLY A 41 8.69 5.85 -8.51
C GLY A 41 8.74 6.45 -9.92
N VAL A 42 8.23 7.67 -10.06
CA VAL A 42 8.38 8.45 -11.29
C VAL A 42 9.78 9.05 -11.32
N SER A 43 10.45 9.01 -12.48
CA SER A 43 11.78 9.58 -12.61
C SER A 43 11.75 11.12 -12.54
N ALA A 44 12.83 11.73 -12.02
CA ALA A 44 12.95 13.20 -12.00
C ALA A 44 12.82 13.83 -13.40
N LYS A 45 13.20 13.09 -14.45
CA LYS A 45 13.06 13.53 -15.85
C LYS A 45 11.59 13.63 -16.27
N GLU A 46 10.78 12.64 -15.91
CA GLU A 46 9.35 12.62 -16.23
C GLU A 46 8.57 13.67 -15.43
N PHE A 47 8.92 13.84 -14.15
CA PHE A 47 8.33 14.91 -13.34
C PHE A 47 8.57 16.29 -13.96
N ARG A 48 9.82 16.59 -14.36
CA ARG A 48 10.16 17.87 -15.02
C ARG A 48 9.41 18.11 -16.34
N LYS A 49 9.02 17.05 -17.07
CA LYS A 49 8.21 17.20 -18.30
C LYS A 49 6.84 17.79 -18.04
N GLN A 50 6.31 17.67 -16.82
CA GLN A 50 5.01 18.25 -16.45
C GLN A 50 5.05 19.77 -16.37
N LYS A 51 6.24 20.40 -16.34
CA LYS A 51 6.45 21.86 -16.32
C LYS A 51 5.64 22.57 -15.23
N ILE A 52 5.52 21.93 -14.06
CA ILE A 52 4.82 22.48 -12.90
C ILE A 52 5.76 23.45 -12.19
N THR A 53 5.34 24.70 -12.08
CA THR A 53 6.00 25.70 -11.24
C THR A 53 5.28 25.74 -9.89
N ILE A 54 5.90 25.24 -8.83
CA ILE A 54 5.27 25.10 -7.51
C ILE A 54 4.78 26.45 -6.96
N LYS A 55 5.46 27.55 -7.31
CA LYS A 55 5.10 28.91 -6.87
C LYS A 55 3.77 29.42 -7.44
N ASP A 56 3.24 28.78 -8.47
CA ASP A 56 1.97 29.16 -9.10
C ASP A 56 0.76 28.64 -8.30
N PHE A 57 1.00 27.88 -7.22
CA PHE A 57 -0.03 27.26 -6.39
C PHE A 57 0.14 27.69 -4.93
N ASP A 58 -0.99 27.93 -4.26
CA ASP A 58 -1.00 28.34 -2.84
C ASP A 58 -0.78 27.18 -1.87
N SER A 59 -1.05 25.94 -2.30
CA SER A 59 -0.95 24.76 -1.45
C SER A 59 -0.63 23.48 -2.22
N VAL A 60 -0.06 22.51 -1.51
CA VAL A 60 0.29 21.18 -2.02
C VAL A 60 -0.39 20.12 -1.16
N ILE A 61 -1.09 19.18 -1.78
CA ILE A 61 -1.80 18.10 -1.10
C ILE A 61 -1.12 16.77 -1.42
N PHE A 62 -0.69 16.07 -0.37
CA PHE A 62 -0.16 14.71 -0.47
C PHE A 62 -1.23 13.69 -0.09
N THR A 63 -1.48 12.72 -0.96
CA THR A 63 -2.57 11.73 -0.79
C THR A 63 -2.12 10.42 -0.14
N SER A 64 -0.81 10.22 0.00
CA SER A 64 -0.24 9.00 0.57
C SER A 64 1.10 9.26 1.22
N LYS A 65 1.53 8.37 2.11
CA LYS A 65 2.86 8.41 2.71
C LYS A 65 3.96 8.33 1.64
N SER A 66 3.79 7.46 0.64
CA SER A 66 4.75 7.34 -0.47
C SER A 66 4.91 8.63 -1.27
N ALA A 67 3.86 9.46 -1.36
CA ALA A 67 3.94 10.77 -2.02
C ALA A 67 4.62 11.85 -1.14
N VAL A 68 4.70 11.64 0.18
CA VAL A 68 5.45 12.52 1.08
C VAL A 68 6.93 12.13 1.10
N ASP A 69 7.22 10.83 1.09
CA ASP A 69 8.58 10.30 1.16
C ASP A 69 9.36 10.44 -0.17
N HIS A 70 8.68 10.64 -1.30
CA HIS A 70 9.24 10.73 -2.66
C HIS A 70 8.72 11.97 -3.41
#